data_AF-A0A8T4YF45-F1
#
_entry.id   AF-A0A8T4YF45-F1
#
_cell.length_a   1.000
_cell.length_b   1.000
_cell.length_c   1.000
_cell.angle_alpha   90.00
_cell.angle_beta   90.00
_cell.angle_gamma   90.00
#
_symmetry.space_group_name_H-M   'P 1'
#
loop_
_entity.id
_entity.type
_entity.pdbx_description
1 polymer ?
#
loop_
_entity_poly.entity_id
_entity_poly.type
_entity_poly.pdbx_seq_one_letter_code
_entity_poly.pdbx_strand_id
1 'polypeptide(L)'
;MNRNVALTSLAWGLFFVWIGVSWIANEYYSVPMGTYVALGVGIILVGLNAARKVLGLRLSKFSLFIGIVALAFGGAALTGYTLPLWQTIIVLIGLFIIAEAVASLTKPK
;
A
#
# COMPACT_ATOMS: atom_id res chain seq x y z
N MET A 1 -3.41 22.34 -10.69
CA MET A 1 -3.75 20.91 -10.52
C MET A 1 -4.40 20.70 -9.15
N ASN A 2 -5.48 19.92 -9.06
CA ASN A 2 -6.13 19.58 -7.77
C ASN A 2 -5.15 18.79 -6.88
N ARG A 3 -5.07 19.09 -5.57
CA ARG A 3 -4.18 18.39 -4.62
C ARG A 3 -4.36 16.87 -4.64
N ASN A 4 -5.58 16.36 -4.78
CA ASN A 4 -5.82 14.92 -4.84
C ASN A 4 -5.27 14.31 -6.15
N VAL A 5 -5.42 15.03 -7.26
CA VAL A 5 -4.82 14.62 -8.55
C VAL A 5 -3.31 14.66 -8.45
N ALA A 6 -2.73 15.72 -7.88
CA ALA A 6 -1.29 15.86 -7.68
C ALA A 6 -0.69 14.69 -6.87
N LEU A 7 -1.30 14.35 -5.73
CA LEU A 7 -0.85 13.21 -4.91
C LEU A 7 -0.99 11.88 -5.64
N THR A 8 -2.08 11.70 -6.38
CA THR A 8 -2.31 10.48 -7.16
C THR A 8 -1.26 10.34 -8.28
N SER A 9 -0.99 11.42 -9.01
CA SER A 9 0.06 11.48 -10.03
C SER A 9 1.45 11.25 -9.43
N LEU A 10 1.74 11.83 -8.25
CA LEU A 10 2.99 11.60 -7.53
C LEU A 10 3.15 10.12 -7.16
N ALA A 11 2.11 9.49 -6.60
CA ALA A 11 2.16 8.08 -6.23
C ALA A 11 2.36 7.17 -7.44
N TRP A 12 1.71 7.45 -8.58
CA TRP A 12 1.96 6.73 -9.83
C TRP A 12 3.39 6.94 -10.34
N GLY A 13 3.91 8.18 -10.28
CA GLY A 13 5.29 8.46 -10.63
C GLY A 13 6.28 7.66 -9.78
N LEU A 14 6.11 7.68 -8.46
CA LEU A 14 6.91 6.89 -7.52
C LEU A 14 6.77 5.38 -7.78
N PHE A 15 5.57 4.91 -8.09
CA PHE A 15 5.32 3.50 -8.43
C PHE A 15 6.13 3.08 -9.66
N PHE A 16 6.05 3.83 -10.76
CA PHE A 16 6.79 3.50 -11.97
C PHE A 16 8.31 3.61 -11.80
N VAL A 17 8.79 4.62 -11.06
CA VAL A 17 10.21 4.73 -10.70
C VAL A 17 10.65 3.50 -9.90
N TRP A 18 9.87 3.10 -8.90
CA TRP A 18 10.20 1.95 -8.07
C TRP A 18 10.24 0.63 -8.85
N ILE A 19 9.25 0.40 -9.73
CA ILE A 19 9.22 -0.77 -10.61
C ILE A 19 10.42 -0.77 -11.55
N GLY A 20 10.72 0.36 -12.21
CA GLY A 20 11.85 0.46 -13.12
C GLY A 20 13.19 0.20 -12.44
N VAL A 21 13.43 0.82 -11.28
CA VAL A 21 14.64 0.57 -10.48
C VAL A 21 14.72 -0.89 -10.03
N SER A 22 13.59 -1.48 -9.63
CA SER A 22 13.55 -2.88 -9.21
C SER A 22 13.86 -3.86 -10.34
N TRP A 23 13.41 -3.57 -11.56
CA TRP A 23 13.79 -4.39 -12.72
C TRP A 23 15.27 -4.25 -13.04
N ILE A 24 15.81 -3.03 -13.05
CA ILE A 24 17.25 -2.83 -13.27
C ILE A 24 18.07 -3.59 -12.20
N ALA A 25 17.66 -3.51 -10.94
CA ALA A 25 18.31 -4.23 -9.83
C ALA A 25 18.23 -5.76 -10.00
N ASN A 26 17.09 -6.28 -10.48
CA ASN A 26 16.93 -7.72 -10.70
C ASN A 26 17.73 -8.22 -11.90
N GLU A 27 17.69 -7.51 -13.02
CA GLU A 27 18.29 -7.93 -14.29
C GLU A 27 19.81 -7.75 -14.29
N TYR A 28 20.30 -6.59 -13.85
CA TYR A 28 21.73 -6.26 -13.94
C TYR A 28 22.53 -6.66 -12.70
N TYR A 29 21.89 -6.71 -11.53
CA TYR A 29 22.56 -7.00 -10.26
C TYR A 29 22.11 -8.32 -9.61
N SER A 30 21.22 -9.07 -10.27
CA SER A 30 20.70 -10.36 -9.81
C SER A 30 20.10 -10.31 -8.39
N VAL A 31 19.60 -9.14 -7.97
CA VAL A 31 18.94 -8.99 -6.67
C VAL A 31 17.51 -9.55 -6.77
N PRO A 32 17.08 -10.47 -5.89
CA PRO A 32 15.71 -11.00 -5.91
C PRO A 32 14.73 -9.92 -5.42
N MET A 33 14.26 -9.09 -6.35
CA MET A 33 13.50 -7.88 -6.02
C MET A 33 12.03 -8.12 -5.65
N GLY A 34 11.50 -9.35 -5.75
CA GLY A 34 10.07 -9.62 -5.49
C GLY A 34 9.56 -9.11 -4.15
N THR A 35 10.29 -9.39 -3.06
CA THR A 35 9.98 -8.90 -1.71
C THR A 35 10.03 -7.37 -1.61
N TYR A 36 11.08 -6.78 -2.16
CA TYR A 36 11.30 -5.33 -2.11
C TYR A 36 10.26 -4.59 -2.96
N VAL A 37 9.88 -5.13 -4.11
CA VAL A 37 8.80 -4.61 -4.96
C VAL A 37 7.51 -4.51 -4.16
N ALA A 38 7.06 -5.62 -3.56
CA ALA A 38 5.86 -5.63 -2.72
C ALA A 38 5.93 -4.59 -1.59
N LEU A 39 7.05 -4.54 -0.89
CA LEU A 39 7.25 -3.59 0.20
C LEU A 39 7.17 -2.13 -0.28
N GLY A 40 7.89 -1.77 -1.35
CA GLY A 40 7.90 -0.40 -1.87
C GLY A 40 6.55 0.03 -2.42
N VAL A 41 5.82 -0.87 -3.11
CA VAL A 41 4.43 -0.62 -3.53
C VAL A 41 3.54 -0.35 -2.30
N GLY A 42 3.70 -1.14 -1.26
CA GLY A 42 3.01 -0.95 0.01
C GLY A 42 3.29 0.43 0.63
N ILE A 43 4.57 0.80 0.73
CA ILE A 43 5.01 2.10 1.27
C ILE A 43 4.40 3.26 0.47
N ILE A 44 4.43 3.19 -0.87
CA ILE A 44 3.91 4.25 -1.74
C ILE A 44 2.40 4.42 -1.55
N LEU A 45 1.63 3.33 -1.55
CA LEU A 45 0.17 3.39 -1.47
C LEU A 45 -0.34 3.75 -0.08
N VAL A 46 0.29 3.23 0.98
CA VAL A 46 -0.04 3.62 2.36
C VAL A 46 0.39 5.06 2.60
N GLY A 47 1.59 5.45 2.14
CA GLY A 47 2.10 6.82 2.22
C GLY A 47 1.19 7.83 1.51
N LEU A 48 0.68 7.50 0.33
CA LEU A 48 -0.32 8.30 -0.39
C LEU A 48 -1.56 8.57 0.48
N ASN A 49 -2.09 7.54 1.14
CA ASN A 49 -3.29 7.66 1.97
C ASN A 49 -2.99 8.38 3.30
N ALA A 50 -1.82 8.17 3.88
CA ALA A 50 -1.35 8.95 5.03
C ALA A 50 -1.27 10.44 4.69
N ALA A 51 -0.68 10.80 3.53
CA ALA A 51 -0.63 12.18 3.04
C ALA A 51 -2.04 12.75 2.82
N ARG A 52 -2.96 11.97 2.23
CA ARG A 52 -4.37 12.37 2.10
C ARG A 52 -5.01 12.67 3.46
N LYS A 53 -4.77 11.83 4.48
CA LYS A 53 -5.29 12.04 5.83
C LYS A 53 -4.82 13.35 6.44
N VAL A 54 -3.50 13.63 6.38
CA VAL A 54 -2.89 14.86 6.91
C VAL A 54 -3.44 16.10 6.21
N LEU A 55 -3.73 16.00 4.92
CA LEU A 55 -4.26 17.11 4.12
C LEU A 55 -5.79 17.23 4.17
N GLY A 56 -6.48 16.46 5.02
CA GLY A 56 -7.95 16.47 5.12
C GLY A 56 -8.67 15.95 3.87
N LEU A 57 -7.99 15.20 3.01
CA LEU A 57 -8.55 14.62 1.80
C LEU A 57 -9.17 13.25 2.10
N ARG A 58 -10.18 12.87 1.30
CA ARG A 58 -10.81 11.54 1.40
C ARG A 58 -9.79 10.46 1.07
N LEU A 59 -9.68 9.48 1.96
CA LEU A 59 -8.89 8.28 1.74
C LEU A 59 -9.46 7.45 0.60
N SER A 60 -8.60 6.78 -0.17
CA SER A 60 -9.03 5.77 -1.13
C SER A 60 -8.86 4.40 -0.50
N LYS A 61 -9.99 3.82 -0.07
CA LYS A 61 -10.07 2.48 0.54
C LYS A 61 -9.37 1.42 -0.32
N PHE A 62 -9.55 1.49 -1.63
CA PHE A 62 -8.91 0.58 -2.58
C PHE A 62 -7.39 0.65 -2.54
N SER A 63 -6.82 1.86 -2.69
CA SER A 63 -5.36 2.02 -2.66
C SER A 63 -4.78 1.70 -1.28
N LEU A 64 -5.49 2.04 -0.19
CA LEU A 64 -5.06 1.71 1.16
C LEU A 64 -5.06 0.19 1.39
N PHE A 65 -6.10 -0.51 0.92
CA PHE A 65 -6.20 -1.96 1.02
C PHE A 65 -5.05 -2.65 0.29
N ILE A 66 -4.82 -2.32 -0.98
CA ILE A 66 -3.67 -2.86 -1.75
C ILE A 66 -2.35 -2.53 -1.07
N GLY A 67 -2.20 -1.30 -0.57
CA GLY A 67 -0.99 -0.88 0.14
C GLY A 67 -0.72 -1.71 1.40
N ILE A 68 -1.75 -1.97 2.21
CA ILE A 68 -1.62 -2.79 3.42
C ILE A 68 -1.32 -4.25 3.07
N VAL A 69 -1.98 -4.82 2.07
CA VAL A 69 -1.67 -6.15 1.54
C VAL A 69 -0.19 -6.21 1.15
N ALA A 70 0.25 -5.30 0.29
CA ALA A 70 1.62 -5.27 -0.22
C ALA A 70 2.67 -5.08 0.90
N LEU A 71 2.40 -4.23 1.90
CA LEU A 71 3.25 -4.08 3.08
C LEU A 71 3.29 -5.36 3.93
N ALA A 72 2.17 -6.03 4.13
CA ALA A 72 2.13 -7.26 4.90
C ALA A 72 2.99 -8.34 4.23
N PHE A 73 2.79 -8.58 2.92
CA PHE A 73 3.58 -9.56 2.17
C PHE A 73 5.06 -9.18 2.07
N GLY A 74 5.37 -7.93 1.71
CA GLY A 74 6.74 -7.44 1.63
C GLY A 74 7.45 -7.50 2.99
N GLY A 75 6.78 -7.07 4.06
CA GLY A 75 7.32 -7.07 5.41
C GLY A 75 7.54 -8.48 5.98
N ALA A 76 6.60 -9.40 5.78
CA ALA A 76 6.76 -10.79 6.17
C ALA A 76 7.89 -11.49 5.41
N ALA A 77 8.00 -11.25 4.11
CA ALA A 77 9.05 -11.86 3.32
C ALA A 77 10.45 -11.37 3.73
N LEU A 78 10.59 -10.16 4.30
CA LEU A 78 11.85 -9.70 4.89
C LEU A 78 12.27 -10.50 6.14
N THR A 79 11.33 -11.11 6.86
CA THR A 79 11.64 -11.97 8.02
C THR A 79 11.87 -13.42 7.63
N GLY A 80 11.80 -13.74 6.33
CA GLY A 80 11.82 -15.12 5.81
C GLY A 80 10.49 -15.86 6.00
N TYR A 81 9.44 -15.19 6.46
CA TYR A 81 8.12 -15.79 6.66
C TYR A 81 7.25 -15.65 5.40
N THR A 82 6.64 -16.76 4.98
CA THR A 82 5.71 -16.79 3.85
C THR A 82 4.27 -16.62 4.37
N LEU A 83 3.73 -15.41 4.21
CA LEU A 83 2.33 -15.17 4.55
C LEU A 83 1.41 -15.96 3.62
N PRO A 84 0.36 -16.61 4.15
CA PRO A 84 -0.61 -17.32 3.33
C PRO A 84 -1.58 -16.32 2.70
N LEU A 85 -1.65 -16.31 1.35
CA LEU A 85 -2.29 -15.25 0.56
C LEU A 85 -3.76 -15.03 0.92
N TRP A 86 -4.56 -16.10 0.81
CA TRP A 86 -6.02 -16.01 0.95
C TRP A 86 -6.45 -15.63 2.36
N GLN A 87 -5.79 -16.21 3.37
CA GLN A 87 -6.04 -15.96 4.78
C GLN A 87 -5.74 -14.50 5.13
N THR A 88 -4.63 -13.97 4.62
CA THR A 88 -4.26 -12.56 4.83
C THR A 88 -5.30 -11.62 4.21
N ILE A 89 -5.74 -11.91 2.97
CA ILE A 89 -6.79 -11.11 2.31
C ILE A 89 -8.09 -11.15 3.11
N ILE A 90 -8.53 -12.32 3.57
CA ILE A 90 -9.76 -12.48 4.37
C ILE A 90 -9.67 -11.69 5.68
N VAL A 91 -8.55 -11.79 6.40
CA VAL A 91 -8.32 -11.01 7.62
C VAL A 91 -8.38 -9.52 7.35
N LEU A 92 -7.73 -9.04 6.28
CA LEU A 92 -7.73 -7.63 5.93
C LEU A 92 -9.12 -7.12 5.54
N ILE A 93 -9.91 -7.91 4.82
CA ILE A 93 -11.32 -7.59 4.53
C ILE A 93 -12.10 -7.44 5.85
N GLY A 94 -11.96 -8.39 6.77
CA GLY A 94 -12.60 -8.33 8.08
C GLY A 94 -12.20 -7.07 8.88
N LEU A 95 -10.91 -6.74 8.90
CA LEU A 95 -10.42 -5.53 9.57
C LEU A 95 -10.96 -4.24 8.95
N PHE A 96 -11.09 -4.18 7.61
CA PHE A 96 -11.72 -3.03 6.95
C PHE A 96 -13.20 -2.88 7.32
N ILE A 97 -13.95 -3.99 7.37
CA ILE A 97 -15.35 -3.98 7.80
C ILE A 97 -15.47 -3.45 9.24
N ILE A 98 -14.61 -3.94 10.15
CA ILE A 98 -14.57 -3.47 11.54
C ILE A 98 -14.22 -1.98 11.60
N ALA A 99 -13.19 -1.55 10.87
CA ALA A 99 -12.78 -0.15 10.83
C ALA A 99 -13.89 0.77 10.30
N GLU A 100 -14.63 0.34 9.28
CA GLU A 100 -15.78 1.09 8.76
C GLU A 100 -16.95 1.15 9.74
N ALA A 101 -17.24 0.05 10.43
CA ALA A 101 -18.25 0.01 11.48
C ALA A 101 -17.90 0.94 12.64
N VAL A 102 -16.65 0.94 13.11
CA VAL A 102 -16.20 1.87 14.15
C VAL A 102 -16.32 3.31 13.66
N ALA A 103 -15.87 3.61 12.44
CA ALA A 103 -15.91 4.96 11.88
C ALA A 103 -17.35 5.47 11.69
N SER A 104 -18.33 4.61 11.43
CA SER A 104 -19.74 5.00 11.33
C SER A 104 -20.36 5.31 12.69
N LEU A 105 -19.95 4.61 13.75
CA LEU A 105 -20.40 4.86 15.13
C LEU A 105 -19.84 6.15 15.74
N THR A 106 -18.65 6.59 15.31
CA THR A 106 -17.96 7.76 15.88
C THR A 106 -18.29 9.09 15.19
N LYS A 107 -19.01 9.10 14.06
CA LYS A 107 -19.34 10.36 13.37
C LYS A 107 -20.43 11.12 14.15
N PRO A 108 -20.19 12.38 14.57
CA PRO A 108 -21.26 13.20 15.13
C PRO A 108 -22.34 13.42 14.05
N LYS A 109 -23.61 13.35 14.47
CA LYS A 109 -24.78 13.61 13.61
C LYS A 109 -24.77 15.04 13.08
#